data_AF-Q74CU7-F1
#
_entry.id   AF-Q74CU7-F1
#
_cell.length_a   1.000
_cell.length_b   1.000
_cell.length_c   1.000
_cell.angle_alpha   90.00
_cell.angle_beta   90.00
_cell.angle_gamma   90.00
#
_symmetry.space_group_name_H-M   'P 1'
#
loop_
_entity.id
_entity.type
_entity.pdbx_description
1 polymer ?
#
loop_
_entity_poly.entity_id
_entity_poly.type
_entity_poly.pdbx_seq_one_letter_code
_entity_poly.pdbx_strand_id
1 'polypeptide(L)'
;MTEIFPQQLIEALVAREIADATLPFGIVQGHNGGGPGYQASVFHLRASEDRTMTVCAMCASECPGLAERLVFGVFAELTGCRAARTAE
;
A
#
# COMPACT_ATOMS: atom_id res chain seq x y z
N MET A 1 18.60 10.43 -1.25
CA MET A 1 18.79 8.97 -1.24
C MET A 1 17.41 8.36 -1.38
N THR A 2 17.13 7.71 -2.51
CA THR A 2 15.83 7.06 -2.75
C THR A 2 16.00 5.61 -2.33
N GLU A 3 15.33 5.20 -1.25
CA GLU A 3 15.30 3.79 -0.86
C GLU A 3 14.35 3.04 -1.79
N ILE A 4 14.84 1.92 -2.34
CA ILE A 4 14.15 1.07 -3.30
C ILE A 4 13.85 -0.25 -2.60
N PHE A 5 12.57 -0.53 -2.31
CA PHE A 5 12.16 -1.71 -1.52
C PHE A 5 11.80 -2.89 -2.43
N PRO A 6 12.28 -4.12 -2.12
CA PRO A 6 11.99 -5.30 -2.94
C PRO A 6 10.49 -5.65 -2.90
N GLN A 7 9.91 -5.99 -4.05
CA GLN A 7 8.49 -6.29 -4.21
C GLN A 7 7.98 -7.40 -3.27
N GLN A 8 8.84 -8.37 -2.96
CA GLN A 8 8.55 -9.45 -2.00
C GLN A 8 8.29 -8.95 -0.57
N LEU A 9 8.92 -7.83 -0.17
CA LEU A 9 8.65 -7.19 1.11
C LEU A 9 7.24 -6.60 1.11
N ILE A 10 6.86 -5.90 0.04
CA ILE A 10 5.52 -5.32 -0.15
C ILE A 10 4.45 -6.42 -0.10
N GLU A 11 4.68 -7.53 -0.79
CA GLU A 11 3.76 -8.69 -0.81
C GLU A 11 3.64 -9.38 0.56
N ALA A 12 4.71 -9.41 1.37
CA ALA A 12 4.66 -9.95 2.73
C ALA A 12 3.90 -9.04 3.71
N LEU A 13 3.98 -7.72 3.50
CA LEU A 13 3.26 -6.70 4.28
C LEU A 13 1.75 -6.74 4.00
N VAL A 14 1.38 -6.94 2.74
CA VAL A 14 0.02 -7.11 2.20
C VAL A 14 -0.76 -8.26 2.88
N ALA A 15 -0.07 -9.31 3.33
CA ALA A 15 -0.71 -10.53 3.85
C ALA A 15 -1.18 -10.45 5.32
N ARG A 16 -0.92 -9.35 6.04
CA ARG A 16 -1.23 -9.22 7.47
C ARG A 16 -2.08 -7.99 7.71
N GLU A 17 -3.00 -8.04 8.68
CA GLU A 17 -3.71 -6.85 9.19
C GLU A 17 -2.66 -5.80 9.60
N ILE A 18 -2.49 -4.77 8.78
CA ILE A 18 -1.29 -3.92 8.83
C ILE A 18 -1.47 -2.88 9.94
N ALA A 19 -0.68 -3.03 11.00
CA ALA A 19 -0.19 -1.94 11.83
C ALA A 19 1.32 -2.10 11.89
N ASP A 20 2.01 -1.79 10.79
CA ASP A 20 3.44 -2.07 10.62
C ASP A 20 4.24 -0.77 10.52
N ALA A 21 5.08 -0.53 11.54
CA ALA A 21 5.98 0.63 11.61
C ALA A 21 7.29 0.42 10.82
N THR A 22 7.53 -0.79 10.28
CA THR A 22 8.70 -1.10 9.44
C THR A 22 8.48 -0.70 7.98
N LEU A 23 7.29 -0.20 7.65
CA LEU A 23 6.99 0.30 6.32
C LEU A 23 7.82 1.56 6.01
N PRO A 24 8.30 1.70 4.76
CA PRO A 24 9.14 2.82 4.34
C PRO A 24 8.53 4.20 4.59
N PHE A 25 7.20 4.21 4.67
CA PHE A 25 6.39 5.41 4.66
C PHE A 25 5.98 5.84 6.07
N GLY A 26 6.17 5.01 7.10
CA GLY A 26 5.63 5.20 8.46
C GLY A 26 4.54 4.19 8.82
N ILE A 27 3.74 4.47 9.86
CA ILE A 27 2.70 3.54 10.32
C ILE A 27 1.52 3.54 9.34
N VAL A 28 1.21 2.40 8.74
CA VAL A 28 0.02 2.20 7.91
C VAL A 28 -1.01 1.38 8.68
N GLN A 29 -2.28 1.79 8.61
CA GLN A 29 -3.42 1.11 9.19
C GLN A 29 -4.56 1.07 8.17
N GLY A 30 -5.21 -0.07 7.99
CA GLY A 30 -6.30 -0.16 7.04
C GLY A 30 -6.86 -1.57 6.88
N HIS A 31 -7.74 -1.71 5.89
CA HIS A 31 -8.43 -2.96 5.63
C HIS A 31 -8.73 -3.13 4.15
N ASN A 32 -8.69 -4.38 3.70
CA ASN A 32 -9.05 -4.79 2.35
C ASN A 32 -10.48 -5.32 2.33
N GLY A 33 -11.28 -4.89 1.36
CA GLY A 33 -12.63 -5.36 1.12
C GLY A 33 -12.77 -5.94 -0.29
N GLY A 34 -13.81 -6.72 -0.51
CA GLY A 34 -14.06 -7.27 -1.83
C GLY A 34 -15.32 -8.11 -1.89
N GLY A 35 -15.70 -8.46 -3.11
CA GLY A 35 -16.81 -9.34 -3.42
C GLY A 35 -16.84 -9.64 -4.92
N PRO A 36 -17.85 -10.37 -5.40
CA PRO A 36 -17.96 -10.67 -6.83
C PRO A 36 -17.91 -9.39 -7.68
N GLY A 37 -16.96 -9.36 -8.62
CA GLY A 37 -16.73 -8.26 -9.55
C GLY A 37 -15.91 -7.09 -9.01
N TYR A 38 -15.45 -7.08 -7.76
CA TYR A 38 -14.69 -5.95 -7.24
C TYR A 38 -13.71 -6.26 -6.11
N GLN A 39 -12.73 -5.36 -5.98
CA GLN A 39 -11.86 -5.24 -4.82
C GLN A 39 -11.80 -3.80 -4.36
N ALA A 40 -11.59 -3.61 -3.06
CA ALA A 40 -11.42 -2.32 -2.44
C ALA A 40 -10.31 -2.39 -1.38
N SER A 41 -9.57 -1.31 -1.23
CA SER A 41 -8.54 -1.16 -0.21
C SER A 41 -8.60 0.25 0.32
N VAL A 42 -8.61 0.40 1.64
CA VAL A 42 -8.52 1.70 2.31
C VAL A 42 -7.44 1.64 3.36
N PHE A 43 -6.47 2.55 3.27
CA PHE A 43 -5.38 2.65 4.22
C PHE A 43 -5.16 4.10 4.64
N HIS A 44 -4.83 4.27 5.91
CA HIS A 44 -4.37 5.49 6.53
C HIS A 44 -2.87 5.35 6.81
N LEU A 45 -2.09 6.29 6.29
CA LEU A 45 -0.66 6.40 6.52
C LEU A 45 -0.37 7.56 7.46
N ARG A 46 0.46 7.30 8.47
CA ARG A 46 1.10 8.31 9.33
C ARG A 46 2.60 8.31 9.08
N ALA A 47 3.06 9.22 8.22
CA ALA A 47 4.48 9.35 7.87
C ALA A 47 5.25 10.19 8.90
N SER A 48 4.62 11.24 9.43
CA SER A 48 5.06 12.03 10.58
C SER A 48 3.84 12.64 11.27
N GLU A 49 4.02 13.27 12.45
CA GLU A 49 2.90 13.90 13.18
C GLU A 49 2.08 14.86 12.31
N ASP A 50 2.75 15.63 11.45
CA ASP A 50 2.12 16.61 10.56
C ASP A 50 1.82 16.07 9.14
N ARG A 51 2.17 14.81 8.84
CA ARG A 51 2.03 14.24 7.51
C ARG A 51 1.29 12.92 7.55
N THR A 52 -0.04 13.04 7.52
CA THR A 52 -0.96 11.92 7.43
C THR A 52 -1.70 11.95 6.10
N MET A 53 -2.06 10.77 5.59
CA MET A 53 -2.87 10.65 4.37
C MET A 53 -3.72 9.40 4.42
N THR A 54 -4.91 9.48 3.85
CA THR A 54 -5.79 8.32 3.66
C THR A 54 -6.02 8.13 2.18
N VAL A 55 -5.79 6.92 1.69
CA VAL A 55 -6.02 6.57 0.28
C VAL A 55 -6.96 5.39 0.24
N CYS A 56 -7.96 5.49 -0.63
CA CYS A 56 -8.90 4.43 -0.94
C CYS A 56 -8.81 4.13 -2.44
N ALA A 57 -8.71 2.85 -2.79
CA ALA A 57 -8.81 2.37 -4.15
C ALA A 57 -9.96 1.38 -4.25
N MET A 58 -10.77 1.52 -5.29
CA MET A 58 -11.83 0.58 -5.63
C MET A 58 -11.66 0.19 -7.10
N CYS A 59 -11.59 -1.11 -7.36
CA CYS A 59 -11.36 -1.67 -8.68
C CYS A 59 -12.55 -2.54 -9.08
N ALA A 60 -13.11 -2.32 -10.27
CA ALA A 60 -14.01 -3.25 -10.94
C ALA A 60 -13.22 -4.43 -11.52
N SER A 61 -12.51 -5.15 -10.65
CA SER A 61 -11.62 -6.25 -10.97
C SER A 61 -11.51 -7.17 -9.76
N GLU A 62 -11.44 -8.47 -10.01
CA GLU A 62 -11.16 -9.48 -8.99
C GLU A 62 -9.66 -9.83 -8.91
N CYS A 63 -8.79 -9.09 -9.60
CA CYS A 63 -7.35 -9.32 -9.60
C CYS A 63 -6.77 -9.14 -8.18
N PRO A 64 -6.32 -10.23 -7.50
CA PRO A 64 -5.84 -10.16 -6.11
C PRO A 64 -4.77 -9.09 -5.89
N GLY A 65 -4.96 -8.27 -4.86
CA GLY A 65 -4.02 -7.25 -4.43
C GLY A 65 -3.94 -6.02 -5.35
N LEU A 66 -4.80 -5.89 -6.37
CA LEU A 66 -4.77 -4.73 -7.27
C LEU A 66 -5.10 -3.42 -6.53
N ALA A 67 -6.21 -3.38 -5.81
CA ALA A 67 -6.64 -2.19 -5.07
C ALA A 67 -5.55 -1.76 -4.06
N GLU A 68 -4.96 -2.72 -3.38
CA GLU A 68 -3.92 -2.48 -2.39
C GLU A 68 -2.62 -1.96 -3.01
N ARG A 69 -2.14 -2.58 -4.10
CA ARG A 69 -0.98 -2.07 -4.85
C ARG A 69 -1.17 -0.64 -5.34
N LEU A 70 -2.40 -0.26 -5.73
CA LEU A 70 -2.71 1.11 -6.12
C LEU A 70 -2.59 2.08 -4.93
N VAL A 71 -3.11 1.70 -3.76
CA VAL A 71 -2.96 2.50 -2.54
C VAL A 71 -1.49 2.69 -2.19
N PHE A 72 -0.70 1.62 -2.13
CA PHE A 72 0.73 1.71 -1.84
C PHE A 72 1.52 2.45 -2.90
N GLY A 73 1.12 2.37 -4.18
CA GLY A 73 1.69 3.17 -5.26
C GLY A 73 1.48 4.67 -5.04
N VAL A 74 0.30 5.08 -4.56
CA VAL A 74 0.02 6.48 -4.21
C VAL A 74 0.84 6.92 -3.00
N PHE A 75 0.93 6.09 -1.95
CA PHE A 75 1.81 6.40 -0.81
C PHE A 75 3.26 6.57 -1.23
N ALA A 76 3.78 5.67 -2.07
CA ALA A 76 5.12 5.73 -2.61
C ALA A 76 5.38 7.05 -3.35
N GLU A 77 4.47 7.45 -4.25
CA GLU A 77 4.62 8.67 -5.03
C GLU A 77 4.50 9.94 -4.15
N LEU A 78 3.56 9.97 -3.20
CA LEU A 78 3.35 11.12 -2.33
C LEU A 78 4.44 11.27 -1.27
N THR A 79 5.08 10.19 -0.84
CA THR A 79 6.16 10.22 0.17
C THR A 79 7.56 10.31 -0.45
N GLY A 80 7.70 10.01 -1.75
CA GLY A 80 8.98 9.95 -2.44
C GLY A 80 9.76 8.64 -2.22
N CYS A 81 9.16 7.65 -1.55
CA CYS A 81 9.71 6.29 -1.40
C CYS A 81 9.26 5.42 -2.57
N ARG A 82 10.17 4.96 -3.44
CA ARG A 82 9.78 4.11 -4.58
C ARG A 82 9.89 2.62 -4.23
N ALA A 83 8.83 1.88 -4.47
CA ALA A 83 8.91 0.42 -4.56
C ALA A 83 9.78 0.02 -5.76
N ALA A 84 10.67 -0.97 -5.59
CA ALA A 84 11.34 -1.60 -6.72
C ALA A 84 10.30 -2.39 -7.52
N ARG A 85 10.21 -2.16 -8.83
CA ARG A 85 9.52 -3.09 -9.72
C ARG A 85 10.40 -4.32 -9.90
N THR A 86 9.91 -5.53 -9.64
CA THR A 86 10.56 -6.74 -10.16
C THR A 86 10.27 -6.87 -11.65
N ALA A 87 11.32 -7.07 -12.44
CA ALA A 87 11.21 -7.62 -13.78
C ALA A 87 10.72 -9.08 -13.68
N GLU A 88 9.93 -9.48 -14.67
CA GLU A 88 9.19 -10.75 -14.79
C GLU A 88 9.94 -12.02 -14.40
#